data_AF-A0A9J6H292-F1
#
_entry.id   AF-A0A9J6H292-F1
#
_cell.length_a   1.000
_cell.length_b   1.000
_cell.length_c   1.000
_cell.angle_alpha   90.00
_cell.angle_beta   90.00
_cell.angle_gamma   90.00
#
_symmetry.space_group_name_H-M   'P 1'
#
loop_
_entity.id
_entity.type
_entity.pdbx_description
1 polymer ?
#
loop_
_entity_poly.entity_id
_entity_poly.type
_entity_poly.pdbx_seq_one_letter_code
_entity_poly.pdbx_strand_id
1 'polypeptide(L)'
;MKTCVKNGFALYRGKTSYQQRTRGAREAPEAKRLHLESSALQKALQQSADTFQQEVEEDRIQSLKDLEDYVICNLSAFWHAIEANERLILLHIVDEDAPSIKYSFTIKPDLSIVFHYLKAPTHKLGRNISIPDVASAKREVMEVLEAIEKWDRDLIWTATTSKKDTVEIVRALFAKLCKKQEEDDVHTVMFSIEQLNLLSEKKTPCKGKRLRDELQSPVSALDDPQADFLYNLLDWLDEWKNRTAQYDSGKLTKETLAALHQTTHGLVEIARYCLTELNMLYVLFGKIQTDSLEDRFGK
;
A
#
# COMPACT_ATOMS: atom_id res chain seq x y z
N MET A 1 -14.23 -96.80 -87.95
CA MET A 1 -15.00 -97.10 -86.72
C MET A 1 -15.57 -95.80 -86.17
N LYS A 2 -16.90 -95.74 -86.00
CA LYS A 2 -17.71 -94.99 -85.00
C LYS A 2 -17.38 -93.49 -84.78
N THR A 3 -18.20 -92.55 -85.30
CA THR A 3 -19.27 -91.75 -84.59
C THR A 3 -18.73 -90.89 -83.44
N CYS A 4 -19.13 -89.64 -83.12
CA CYS A 4 -20.34 -88.82 -83.30
C CYS A 4 -19.93 -87.38 -82.86
N VAL A 5 -20.24 -86.27 -83.55
CA VAL A 5 -21.45 -85.41 -83.45
C VAL A 5 -21.48 -84.40 -82.26
N LYS A 6 -21.41 -83.12 -82.66
CA LYS A 6 -22.14 -81.88 -82.24
C LYS A 6 -21.81 -81.05 -80.98
N ASN A 7 -21.59 -79.76 -81.29
CA ASN A 7 -22.24 -78.53 -80.81
C ASN A 7 -21.95 -77.97 -79.40
N GLY A 8 -21.68 -76.67 -79.34
CA GLY A 8 -21.90 -75.84 -78.14
C GLY A 8 -21.30 -74.44 -78.21
N PHE A 9 -22.16 -73.42 -78.21
CA PHE A 9 -21.91 -71.96 -78.19
C PHE A 9 -21.13 -71.46 -76.95
N ALA A 10 -20.44 -70.30 -77.05
CA ALA A 10 -20.80 -69.05 -76.34
C ALA A 10 -19.66 -68.01 -76.17
N LEU A 11 -19.91 -66.81 -76.73
CA LEU A 11 -19.87 -65.47 -76.10
C LEU A 11 -18.56 -64.84 -75.57
N TYR A 12 -18.20 -63.73 -76.24
CA TYR A 12 -17.69 -62.43 -75.75
C TYR A 12 -16.73 -62.37 -74.54
N ARG A 13 -15.50 -61.90 -74.80
CA ARG A 13 -14.66 -61.21 -73.80
C ARG A 13 -14.48 -59.73 -74.18
N GLY A 14 -15.41 -58.89 -73.73
CA GLY A 14 -15.17 -57.46 -73.58
C GLY A 14 -14.36 -57.21 -72.30
N LYS A 15 -13.19 -56.58 -72.41
CA LYS A 15 -12.46 -56.03 -71.26
C LYS A 15 -12.78 -54.53 -71.16
N THR A 16 -13.60 -54.17 -70.19
CA THR A 16 -13.80 -52.78 -69.77
C THR A 16 -12.67 -52.32 -68.86
N SER A 17 -12.19 -51.12 -69.14
CA SER A 17 -11.26 -50.35 -68.33
C SER A 17 -11.94 -49.91 -67.02
N TYR A 18 -11.73 -50.65 -65.93
CA TYR A 18 -12.11 -50.20 -64.59
C TYR A 18 -10.92 -49.53 -63.89
N GLN A 19 -11.16 -48.26 -63.56
CA GLN A 19 -10.30 -47.33 -62.85
C GLN A 19 -9.73 -47.91 -61.55
N GLN A 20 -8.40 -47.94 -61.42
CA GLN A 20 -7.75 -48.02 -60.11
C GLN A 20 -7.91 -46.66 -59.40
N ARG A 21 -8.96 -46.52 -58.59
CA ARG A 21 -8.99 -45.49 -57.55
C ARG A 21 -8.10 -45.97 -56.39
N THR A 22 -6.98 -45.31 -56.18
CA THR A 22 -6.18 -45.39 -54.95
C THR A 22 -7.09 -45.13 -53.75
N ARG A 23 -7.42 -46.17 -52.98
CA ARG A 23 -8.05 -46.03 -51.67
C ARG A 23 -7.02 -45.35 -50.76
N GLY A 24 -7.22 -44.07 -50.46
CA GLY A 24 -6.50 -43.41 -49.37
C GLY A 24 -6.69 -44.21 -48.09
N ALA A 25 -5.60 -44.45 -47.37
CA ALA A 25 -5.62 -45.15 -46.09
C ALA A 25 -6.63 -44.47 -45.15
N ARG A 26 -7.62 -45.22 -44.64
CA ARG A 26 -8.55 -44.72 -43.62
C ARG A 26 -7.82 -44.70 -42.29
N GLU A 27 -7.65 -43.52 -41.71
CA GLU A 27 -7.16 -43.38 -40.33
C GLU A 27 -8.11 -44.05 -39.34
N ALA A 28 -7.52 -44.65 -38.30
CA ALA A 28 -8.29 -45.18 -37.18
C ALA A 28 -9.06 -44.05 -36.48
N PRO A 29 -10.30 -44.29 -35.99
CA PRO A 29 -11.13 -43.26 -35.36
C PRO A 29 -10.44 -42.50 -34.22
N GLU A 30 -9.64 -43.19 -33.41
CA GLU A 30 -8.87 -42.58 -32.31
C GLU A 30 -7.72 -41.71 -32.82
N ALA A 31 -7.01 -42.13 -33.87
CA ALA A 31 -5.96 -41.32 -34.49
C ALA A 31 -6.54 -40.03 -35.10
N LYS A 32 -7.71 -40.12 -35.72
CA LYS A 32 -8.45 -38.96 -36.23
C LYS A 32 -8.88 -38.02 -35.10
N ARG A 33 -9.34 -38.57 -33.97
CA ARG A 33 -9.74 -37.77 -32.79
C ARG A 33 -8.53 -37.05 -32.17
N LEU A 34 -7.42 -37.76 -31.95
CA LEU A 34 -6.16 -37.20 -31.46
C LEU A 34 -5.61 -36.10 -32.37
N HIS A 35 -5.67 -36.29 -33.69
CA HIS A 35 -5.24 -35.28 -34.65
C HIS A 35 -6.13 -34.01 -34.58
N LEU A 36 -7.45 -34.18 -34.45
CA LEU A 36 -8.38 -33.06 -34.29
C LEU A 36 -8.15 -32.32 -32.96
N GLU A 37 -7.94 -33.04 -31.86
CA GLU A 37 -7.63 -32.46 -30.55
C GLU A 37 -6.29 -31.72 -30.57
N SER A 38 -5.24 -32.31 -31.14
CA SER A 38 -3.93 -31.67 -31.29
C SER A 38 -4.00 -30.41 -32.16
N SER A 39 -4.76 -30.47 -33.26
CA SER A 39 -4.94 -29.32 -34.15
C SER A 39 -5.74 -28.20 -33.47
N ALA A 40 -6.79 -28.54 -32.72
CA ALA A 40 -7.57 -27.59 -31.93
C ALA A 40 -6.73 -26.94 -30.83
N LEU A 41 -5.90 -27.73 -30.13
CA LEU A 41 -5.00 -27.24 -29.08
C LEU A 41 -3.93 -26.31 -29.67
N GLN A 42 -3.30 -26.70 -30.80
CA GLN A 42 -2.31 -25.85 -31.47
C GLN A 42 -2.93 -24.54 -31.97
N LYS A 43 -4.17 -24.58 -32.46
CA LYS A 43 -4.92 -23.38 -32.84
C LYS A 43 -5.20 -22.48 -31.63
N ALA A 44 -5.59 -23.05 -30.49
CA ALA A 44 -5.83 -22.28 -29.27
C ALA A 44 -4.54 -21.63 -28.73
N LEU A 45 -3.41 -22.35 -28.77
CA LEU A 45 -2.11 -21.79 -28.40
C LEU A 45 -1.68 -20.64 -29.31
N GLN A 46 -1.87 -20.81 -30.62
CA GLN A 46 -1.56 -19.74 -31.58
C GLN A 46 -2.43 -18.51 -31.34
N GLN A 47 -3.73 -18.69 -31.14
CA GLN A 47 -4.64 -17.61 -30.83
C GLN A 47 -4.24 -16.89 -29.53
N SER A 48 -3.87 -17.63 -28.49
CA SER A 48 -3.39 -17.02 -27.24
C SER A 48 -2.09 -16.23 -27.43
N ALA A 49 -1.18 -16.70 -28.27
CA ALA A 49 0.07 -15.99 -28.57
C ALA A 49 -0.21 -14.71 -29.38
N ASP A 50 -1.10 -14.78 -30.37
CA ASP A 50 -1.49 -13.64 -31.20
C ASP A 50 -2.19 -12.56 -30.36
N THR A 51 -3.12 -12.96 -29.47
CA THR A 51 -3.80 -12.02 -28.55
C THR A 51 -2.82 -11.38 -27.57
N PHE A 52 -1.89 -12.15 -26.99
CA PHE A 52 -0.88 -11.59 -26.09
C PHE A 52 0.00 -10.56 -26.80
N GLN A 53 0.43 -10.84 -28.04
CA GLN A 53 1.22 -9.88 -28.83
C GLN A 53 0.45 -8.60 -29.14
N GLN A 54 -0.85 -8.72 -29.47
CA GLN A 54 -1.70 -7.57 -29.70
C GLN A 54 -1.82 -6.71 -28.45
N GLU A 55 -2.08 -7.30 -27.29
CA GLU A 55 -2.18 -6.56 -26.02
C GLU A 55 -0.88 -5.84 -25.66
N VAL A 56 0.27 -6.48 -25.87
CA VAL A 56 1.59 -5.87 -25.61
C VAL A 56 1.83 -4.67 -26.52
N GLU A 57 1.43 -4.75 -27.80
CA GLU A 57 1.60 -3.64 -28.73
C GLU A 57 0.63 -2.48 -28.45
N GLU A 58 -0.58 -2.77 -27.99
CA GLU A 58 -1.56 -1.76 -27.57
C GLU A 58 -1.14 -1.02 -26.29
N ASP A 59 -0.53 -1.74 -25.34
CA ASP A 59 -0.05 -1.22 -24.06
C ASP A 59 1.24 -0.38 -24.20
N ARG A 60 1.96 -0.56 -25.31
CA ARG A 60 3.19 0.16 -25.60
C ARG A 60 2.93 1.65 -25.77
N ILE A 61 3.76 2.47 -25.12
CA ILE A 61 3.74 3.92 -25.26
C ILE A 61 4.43 4.32 -26.55
N GLN A 62 3.69 4.89 -27.51
CA GLN A 62 4.26 5.33 -28.80
C GLN A 62 4.78 6.78 -28.74
N SER A 63 4.15 7.61 -27.92
CA SER A 63 4.53 9.00 -27.69
C SER A 63 3.94 9.50 -26.36
N LEU A 64 4.40 10.66 -25.87
CA LEU A 64 3.77 11.27 -24.69
C LEU A 64 2.28 11.59 -24.95
N LYS A 65 1.93 12.06 -26.16
CA LYS A 65 0.55 12.34 -26.58
C LYS A 65 -0.36 11.11 -26.47
N ASP A 66 0.14 9.96 -26.94
CA ASP A 66 -0.57 8.68 -26.88
C ASP A 66 -0.82 8.24 -25.42
N LEU A 67 0.15 8.47 -24.54
CA LEU A 67 -0.02 8.22 -23.10
C LEU A 67 -0.99 9.22 -22.45
N GLU A 68 -0.92 10.51 -22.81
CA GLU A 68 -1.82 11.57 -22.34
C GLU A 68 -3.27 11.22 -22.66
N ASP A 69 -3.57 10.95 -23.93
CA ASP A 69 -4.91 10.61 -24.39
C ASP A 69 -5.43 9.35 -23.68
N TYR A 70 -4.58 8.32 -23.53
CA TYR A 70 -4.95 7.09 -22.84
C TYR A 70 -5.24 7.32 -21.35
N VAL A 71 -4.36 8.02 -20.64
CA VAL A 71 -4.52 8.26 -19.20
C VAL A 71 -5.75 9.12 -18.94
N ILE A 72 -5.95 10.20 -19.70
CA ILE A 72 -7.08 11.13 -19.52
C ILE A 72 -8.41 10.41 -19.76
N CYS A 73 -8.51 9.54 -20.78
CA CYS A 73 -9.73 8.78 -21.06
C CYS A 73 -10.09 7.75 -19.97
N ASN A 74 -9.10 7.28 -19.21
CA ASN A 74 -9.29 6.24 -18.18
C ASN A 74 -9.15 6.79 -16.75
N LEU A 75 -9.03 8.11 -16.59
CA LEU A 75 -8.74 8.72 -15.30
C LEU A 75 -9.97 8.74 -14.39
N SER A 76 -9.80 8.30 -13.15
CA SER A 76 -10.83 8.42 -12.10
C SER A 76 -11.04 9.89 -11.69
N ALA A 77 -12.21 10.21 -11.11
CA ALA A 77 -12.51 11.54 -10.54
C ALA A 77 -11.59 11.95 -9.37
N PHE A 78 -10.81 11.03 -8.80
CA PHE A 78 -9.81 11.34 -7.77
C PHE A 78 -8.68 12.24 -8.29
N TRP A 79 -8.36 12.15 -9.59
CA TRP A 79 -7.26 12.85 -10.22
C TRP A 79 -7.75 14.00 -11.11
N HIS A 80 -7.04 15.11 -11.07
CA HIS A 80 -7.19 16.25 -11.97
C HIS A 80 -6.01 16.26 -12.94
N ALA A 81 -6.27 16.13 -14.24
CA ALA A 81 -5.25 16.20 -15.27
C ALA A 81 -5.03 17.64 -15.77
N ILE A 82 -3.77 18.01 -15.96
CA ILE A 82 -3.34 19.26 -16.55
C ILE A 82 -2.28 18.94 -17.60
N GLU A 83 -2.59 19.26 -18.85
CA GLU A 83 -1.63 19.26 -19.96
C GLU A 83 -0.97 20.64 -20.02
N ALA A 84 0.30 20.74 -19.63
CA ALA A 84 1.01 22.03 -19.64
C ALA A 84 2.52 21.84 -19.87
N ASN A 85 3.12 22.72 -20.68
CA ASN A 85 4.57 22.75 -20.94
C ASN A 85 5.15 21.41 -21.40
N GLU A 86 4.45 20.70 -22.30
CA GLU A 86 4.84 19.36 -22.79
C GLU A 86 4.93 18.32 -21.66
N ARG A 87 4.12 18.47 -20.62
CA ARG A 87 4.05 17.53 -19.50
C ARG A 87 2.60 17.22 -19.19
N LEU A 88 2.37 15.98 -18.79
CA LEU A 88 1.14 15.57 -18.14
C LEU A 88 1.32 15.69 -16.63
N ILE A 89 0.48 16.49 -15.98
CA ILE A 89 0.47 16.64 -14.53
C ILE A 89 -0.88 16.15 -14.02
N LEU A 90 -0.86 15.14 -13.16
CA LEU A 90 -2.03 14.60 -12.48
C LEU A 90 -1.98 15.02 -11.01
N LEU A 91 -3.04 15.66 -10.52
CA LEU A 91 -3.11 16.23 -9.18
C LEU A 91 -4.27 15.63 -8.40
N HIS A 92 -4.07 15.42 -7.10
CA HIS A 92 -5.18 15.24 -6.18
C HIS A 92 -5.27 16.47 -5.27
N ILE A 93 -6.38 17.19 -5.39
CA ILE A 93 -6.69 18.37 -4.60
C ILE A 93 -7.62 17.95 -3.48
N VAL A 94 -7.25 18.27 -2.24
CA VAL A 94 -8.08 18.04 -1.07
C VAL A 94 -8.96 19.26 -0.85
N ASP A 95 -10.27 19.02 -0.77
CA ASP A 95 -11.28 20.04 -0.54
C ASP A 95 -11.35 20.38 0.95
N GLU A 96 -10.53 21.35 1.34
CA GLU A 96 -10.50 22.00 2.67
C GLU A 96 -10.83 23.49 2.50
N ASP A 97 -11.00 24.23 3.62
CA ASP A 97 -11.30 25.69 3.60
C ASP A 97 -10.36 26.49 2.68
N ALA A 98 -9.11 26.04 2.54
CA ALA A 98 -8.21 26.41 1.46
C ALA A 98 -7.73 25.13 0.74
N PRO A 99 -8.05 24.93 -0.55
CA PRO A 99 -7.73 23.70 -1.25
C PRO A 99 -6.21 23.49 -1.32
N SER A 100 -5.77 22.27 -1.02
CA SER A 100 -4.36 21.91 -1.00
C SER A 100 -4.04 20.71 -1.90
N ILE A 101 -2.85 20.69 -2.48
CA ILE A 101 -2.40 19.59 -3.34
C ILE A 101 -1.74 18.52 -2.46
N LYS A 102 -2.36 17.35 -2.38
CA LYS A 102 -1.84 16.21 -1.61
C LYS A 102 -0.92 15.32 -2.44
N TYR A 103 -1.30 15.04 -3.68
CA TYR A 103 -0.52 14.25 -4.63
C TYR A 103 -0.28 15.03 -5.92
N SER A 104 0.92 14.90 -6.46
CA SER A 104 1.26 15.35 -7.81
C SER A 104 2.06 14.27 -8.52
N PHE A 105 1.56 13.80 -9.65
CA PHE A 105 2.20 12.80 -10.51
C PHE A 105 2.47 13.46 -11.86
N THR A 106 3.73 13.72 -12.17
CA THR A 106 4.14 14.43 -13.37
C THR A 106 4.89 13.49 -14.31
N ILE A 107 4.44 13.42 -15.56
CA ILE A 107 5.12 12.70 -16.65
C ILE A 107 5.74 13.75 -17.59
N LYS A 108 7.05 13.61 -17.83
CA LYS A 108 7.83 14.52 -18.68
C LYS A 108 7.93 14.02 -20.13
N PRO A 109 8.42 14.84 -21.08
CA PRO A 109 8.63 14.43 -22.48
C PRO A 109 9.51 13.19 -22.66
N ASP A 110 10.47 12.98 -21.77
CA ASP A 110 11.36 11.81 -21.75
C ASP A 110 10.73 10.58 -21.09
N LEU A 111 9.41 10.63 -20.81
CA LEU A 111 8.65 9.63 -20.05
C LEU A 111 9.13 9.45 -18.61
N SER A 112 10.01 10.33 -18.10
CA SER A 112 10.38 10.30 -16.69
C SER A 112 9.20 10.73 -15.83
N ILE A 113 9.00 10.01 -14.75
CA ILE A 113 7.93 10.24 -13.79
C ILE A 113 8.53 10.92 -12.57
N VAL A 114 7.83 11.96 -12.09
CA VAL A 114 8.14 12.59 -10.81
C VAL A 114 6.87 12.63 -9.99
N PHE A 115 6.89 11.94 -8.86
CA PHE A 115 5.79 11.92 -7.91
C PHE A 115 6.14 12.70 -6.65
N HIS A 116 5.20 13.54 -6.22
CA HIS A 116 5.28 14.29 -4.98
C HIS A 116 4.10 13.93 -4.08
N TYR A 117 4.40 13.79 -2.80
CA TYR A 117 3.43 13.67 -1.71
C TYR A 117 3.62 14.85 -0.76
N LEU A 118 2.58 15.66 -0.53
CA LEU A 118 2.61 16.83 0.36
C LEU A 118 3.85 17.74 0.10
N LYS A 119 4.20 17.93 -1.17
CA LYS A 119 5.36 18.72 -1.67
C LYS A 119 6.74 18.05 -1.58
N ALA A 120 6.85 16.85 -1.02
CA ALA A 120 8.11 16.11 -1.01
C ALA A 120 8.19 15.12 -2.19
N PRO A 121 9.28 15.12 -2.99
CA PRO A 121 9.46 14.10 -4.01
C PRO A 121 9.65 12.73 -3.34
N THR A 122 8.94 11.71 -3.82
CA THR A 122 9.05 10.36 -3.28
C THR A 122 8.89 9.30 -4.37
N HIS A 123 9.69 8.25 -4.25
CA HIS A 123 9.64 7.06 -5.13
C HIS A 123 8.85 5.91 -4.48
N LYS A 124 8.39 6.08 -3.23
CA LYS A 124 7.60 5.09 -2.49
C LYS A 124 6.46 5.73 -1.72
N LEU A 125 5.32 5.07 -1.75
CA LEU A 125 4.14 5.42 -0.96
C LEU A 125 3.69 4.19 -0.15
N GLY A 126 3.50 4.37 1.16
CA GLY A 126 3.20 3.25 2.06
C GLY A 126 4.29 2.18 2.07
N ARG A 127 3.90 0.91 2.26
CA ARG A 127 4.82 -0.25 2.25
C ARG A 127 4.92 -0.93 0.89
N ASN A 128 3.90 -0.78 0.03
CA ASN A 128 3.70 -1.64 -1.13
C ASN A 128 3.62 -0.88 -2.46
N ILE A 129 3.63 0.46 -2.47
CA ILE A 129 3.53 1.23 -3.72
C ILE A 129 4.91 1.81 -4.03
N SER A 130 5.51 1.30 -5.10
CA SER A 130 6.69 1.89 -5.72
C SER A 130 6.25 2.73 -6.91
N ILE A 131 6.75 3.96 -6.99
CA ILE A 131 6.55 4.81 -8.14
C ILE A 131 7.69 4.52 -9.13
N PRO A 132 7.39 4.16 -10.39
CA PRO A 132 8.42 3.95 -11.39
C PRO A 132 9.08 5.27 -11.75
N ASP A 133 10.38 5.24 -12.08
CA ASP A 133 11.12 6.43 -12.53
C ASP A 133 10.79 6.80 -13.98
N VAL A 134 10.30 5.84 -14.78
CA VAL A 134 9.99 5.99 -16.21
C VAL A 134 8.69 5.24 -16.52
N ALA A 135 7.82 5.85 -17.31
CA ALA A 135 6.62 5.19 -17.83
C ALA A 135 7.02 4.17 -18.91
N SER A 136 7.01 2.88 -18.56
CA SER A 136 7.39 1.82 -19.52
C SER A 136 6.21 1.30 -20.34
N ALA A 137 5.02 1.31 -19.74
CA ALA A 137 3.77 0.85 -20.32
C ALA A 137 2.57 1.67 -19.83
N LYS A 138 1.49 1.73 -20.63
CA LYS A 138 0.28 2.48 -20.27
C LYS A 138 -0.40 1.88 -19.03
N ARG A 139 -0.49 0.56 -18.97
CA ARG A 139 -1.10 -0.20 -17.87
C ARG A 139 -0.36 0.01 -16.56
N GLU A 140 0.97 0.01 -16.58
CA GLU A 140 1.80 0.26 -15.38
C GLU A 140 1.48 1.63 -14.75
N VAL A 141 1.36 2.67 -15.58
CA VAL A 141 1.00 4.02 -15.10
C VAL A 141 -0.38 4.00 -14.44
N MET A 142 -1.37 3.37 -15.07
CA MET A 142 -2.73 3.26 -14.51
C MET A 142 -2.77 2.45 -13.21
N GLU A 143 -2.09 1.31 -13.16
CA GLU A 143 -1.99 0.47 -11.95
C GLU A 143 -1.41 1.26 -10.76
N VAL A 144 -0.40 2.10 -11.01
CA VAL A 144 0.18 2.96 -9.97
C VAL A 144 -0.81 4.03 -9.51
N LEU A 145 -1.51 4.70 -10.43
CA LEU A 145 -2.51 5.72 -10.11
C LEU A 145 -3.68 5.14 -9.30
N GLU A 146 -4.18 3.96 -9.70
CA GLU A 146 -5.23 3.23 -8.97
C GLU A 146 -4.75 2.76 -7.60
N ALA A 147 -3.50 2.28 -7.49
CA ALA A 147 -2.92 1.86 -6.23
C ALA A 147 -2.81 3.03 -5.24
N ILE A 148 -2.40 4.22 -5.71
CA ILE A 148 -2.34 5.43 -4.88
C ILE A 148 -3.74 5.83 -4.40
N GLU A 149 -4.72 5.86 -5.30
CA GLU A 149 -6.11 6.19 -4.96
C GLU A 149 -6.69 5.20 -3.93
N LYS A 150 -6.46 3.90 -4.14
CA LYS A 150 -6.88 2.86 -3.19
C LYS A 150 -6.20 3.03 -1.84
N TRP A 151 -4.90 3.30 -1.82
CA TRP A 151 -4.15 3.52 -0.59
C TRP A 151 -4.68 4.75 0.17
N ASP A 152 -5.04 5.82 -0.53
CA ASP A 152 -5.61 7.00 0.09
C ASP A 152 -6.98 6.72 0.71
N ARG A 153 -7.86 6.03 -0.02
CA ARG A 153 -9.16 5.58 0.50
C ARG A 153 -9.01 4.66 1.69
N ASP A 154 -8.08 3.72 1.65
CA ASP A 154 -7.81 2.82 2.77
C ASP A 154 -7.25 3.59 3.98
N LEU A 155 -6.45 4.65 3.76
CA LEU A 155 -5.98 5.54 4.82
C LEU A 155 -7.13 6.31 5.48
N ILE A 156 -8.10 6.77 4.69
CA ILE A 156 -9.31 7.47 5.18
C ILE A 156 -10.27 6.50 5.86
N TRP A 157 -10.47 5.29 5.31
CA TRP A 157 -11.30 4.23 5.89
C TRP A 157 -10.70 3.71 7.20
N THR A 158 -9.38 3.52 7.27
CA THR A 158 -8.66 3.17 8.53
C THR A 158 -8.62 4.33 9.52
N ALA A 159 -8.74 5.58 9.08
CA ALA A 159 -8.99 6.71 9.97
C ALA A 159 -10.45 6.75 10.51
N THR A 160 -11.39 6.13 9.79
CA THR A 160 -12.80 5.93 10.22
C THR A 160 -13.05 4.58 10.91
N THR A 161 -12.08 3.66 10.91
CA THR A 161 -12.14 2.41 11.68
C THR A 161 -11.20 2.48 12.88
N SER A 162 -11.80 2.63 14.07
CA SER A 162 -11.21 2.55 15.41
C SER A 162 -10.04 3.51 15.68
N LYS A 163 -10.20 4.34 16.74
CA LYS A 163 -9.15 5.25 17.30
C LYS A 163 -7.74 4.63 17.38
N LYS A 164 -7.66 3.29 17.48
CA LYS A 164 -6.42 2.53 17.54
C LYS A 164 -5.59 2.59 16.25
N ASP A 165 -6.22 2.57 15.08
CA ASP A 165 -5.52 2.48 13.80
C ASP A 165 -4.99 3.85 13.37
N THR A 166 -5.73 4.92 13.68
CA THR A 166 -5.25 6.32 13.59
C THR A 166 -4.00 6.54 14.45
N VAL A 167 -3.99 6.04 15.69
CA VAL A 167 -2.83 6.17 16.61
C VAL A 167 -1.61 5.39 16.08
N GLU A 168 -1.80 4.24 15.46
CA GLU A 168 -0.72 3.45 14.85
C GLU A 168 -0.12 4.16 13.62
N ILE A 169 -0.94 4.83 12.81
CA ILE A 169 -0.50 5.64 11.66
C ILE A 169 0.28 6.87 12.12
N VAL A 170 -0.27 7.63 13.09
CA VAL A 170 0.38 8.80 13.66
C VAL A 170 1.73 8.42 14.28
N ARG A 171 1.80 7.30 15.00
CA ARG A 171 3.06 6.72 15.53
C ARG A 171 4.07 6.42 14.42
N ALA A 172 3.63 5.82 13.31
CA ALA A 172 4.51 5.48 12.19
C ALA A 172 5.04 6.72 11.45
N LEU A 173 4.24 7.79 11.37
CA LEU A 173 4.64 9.06 10.77
C LEU A 173 5.65 9.80 11.64
N PHE A 174 5.40 9.90 12.96
CA PHE A 174 6.38 10.49 13.86
C PHE A 174 7.70 9.70 13.91
N ALA A 175 7.66 8.35 13.87
CA ALA A 175 8.89 7.55 13.87
C ALA A 175 9.74 7.74 12.61
N LYS A 176 9.14 8.20 11.51
CA LYS A 176 9.85 8.60 10.28
C LYS A 176 10.44 10.00 10.39
N LEU A 177 9.79 10.92 11.08
CA LEU A 177 10.28 12.29 11.33
C LEU A 177 11.56 12.27 12.18
N CYS A 178 11.64 11.39 13.20
CA CYS A 178 12.86 11.18 14.01
C CYS A 178 14.11 10.84 13.19
N LYS A 179 13.97 10.24 12.01
CA LYS A 179 15.10 9.78 11.19
C LYS A 179 15.68 10.87 10.28
N LYS A 180 15.08 12.07 10.25
CA LYS A 180 15.35 13.09 9.23
C LYS A 180 15.64 14.51 9.76
N GLN A 181 15.68 14.74 11.07
CA GLN A 181 15.72 16.10 11.63
C GLN A 181 17.01 16.44 12.38
N GLU A 182 17.35 17.74 12.38
CA GLU A 182 18.34 18.35 13.29
C GLU A 182 17.81 18.33 14.74
N GLU A 183 18.72 18.38 15.72
CA GLU A 183 18.52 18.06 17.15
C GLU A 183 17.22 18.59 17.80
N ASP A 184 16.81 19.84 17.53
CA ASP A 184 15.66 20.50 18.20
C ASP A 184 14.28 19.91 17.81
N ASP A 185 14.19 19.36 16.60
CA ASP A 185 12.96 18.85 16.02
C ASP A 185 12.68 17.39 16.44
N VAL A 186 13.74 16.63 16.72
CA VAL A 186 13.68 15.23 17.18
C VAL A 186 12.98 15.15 18.54
N HIS A 187 13.22 16.10 19.45
CA HIS A 187 12.64 16.10 20.80
C HIS A 187 11.13 16.36 20.81
N THR A 188 10.62 17.24 19.94
CA THR A 188 9.17 17.51 19.82
C THR A 188 8.43 16.30 19.24
N VAL A 189 9.05 15.62 18.28
CA VAL A 189 8.54 14.38 17.68
C VAL A 189 8.60 13.22 18.69
N MET A 190 9.65 13.14 19.51
CA MET A 190 9.79 12.18 20.60
C MET A 190 8.77 12.39 21.70
N PHE A 191 8.58 13.63 22.13
CA PHE A 191 7.50 14.02 23.02
C PHE A 191 6.14 13.58 22.49
N SER A 192 5.83 13.84 21.21
CA SER A 192 4.54 13.48 20.61
C SER A 192 4.34 11.96 20.55
N ILE A 193 5.39 11.20 20.23
CA ILE A 193 5.38 9.73 20.26
C ILE A 193 5.14 9.22 21.68
N GLU A 194 5.77 9.83 22.66
CA GLU A 194 5.69 9.35 24.03
C GLU A 194 4.38 9.71 24.72
N GLN A 195 3.85 10.92 24.47
CA GLN A 195 2.48 11.25 24.89
C GLN A 195 1.49 10.27 24.27
N LEU A 196 1.65 9.90 22.99
CA LEU A 196 0.85 8.84 22.38
C LEU A 196 1.09 7.46 23.01
N ASN A 197 2.30 7.15 23.48
CA ASN A 197 2.60 5.89 24.19
C ASN A 197 1.97 5.83 25.57
N LEU A 198 2.09 6.89 26.37
CA LEU A 198 1.46 7.05 27.68
C LEU A 198 -0.07 7.04 27.56
N LEU A 199 -0.64 7.72 26.56
CA LEU A 199 -2.07 7.70 26.26
C LEU A 199 -2.57 6.36 25.70
N SER A 200 -1.68 5.53 25.16
CA SER A 200 -2.02 4.21 24.60
C SER A 200 -1.60 3.04 25.48
N GLU A 201 -1.04 3.31 26.66
CA GLU A 201 -0.57 2.27 27.57
C GLU A 201 -1.78 1.45 28.05
N LYS A 202 -1.82 0.17 27.66
CA LYS A 202 -2.86 -0.72 28.17
C LYS A 202 -2.41 -1.20 29.53
N LYS A 203 -3.33 -1.11 30.49
CA LYS A 203 -3.35 -1.46 31.92
C LYS A 203 -2.85 -2.86 32.32
N THR A 204 -1.85 -3.43 31.63
CA THR A 204 -1.38 -4.81 31.78
C THR A 204 0.16 -4.88 31.81
N PRO A 205 0.76 -5.57 32.80
CA PRO A 205 2.22 -5.61 32.99
C PRO A 205 3.04 -6.22 31.85
N CYS A 206 2.43 -7.10 31.05
CA CYS A 206 3.15 -7.87 30.02
C CYS A 206 3.19 -7.19 28.63
N LYS A 207 2.72 -5.94 28.51
CA LYS A 207 2.55 -5.28 27.20
C LYS A 207 3.89 -5.04 26.50
N GLY A 208 4.87 -4.45 27.18
CA GLY A 208 6.22 -4.22 26.63
C GLY A 208 6.88 -5.51 26.14
N LYS A 209 6.77 -6.60 26.91
CA LYS A 209 7.26 -7.94 26.50
C LYS A 209 6.55 -8.47 25.25
N ARG A 210 5.22 -8.33 25.18
CA ARG A 210 4.43 -8.79 24.01
C ARG A 210 4.73 -7.99 22.75
N LEU A 211 4.94 -6.69 22.89
CA LEU A 211 5.17 -5.77 21.77
C LEU A 211 6.66 -5.57 21.44
N ARG A 212 7.56 -6.10 22.27
CA ARG A 212 9.02 -5.87 22.20
C ARG A 212 9.35 -4.38 22.22
N ASP A 213 8.72 -3.66 23.15
CA ASP A 213 8.84 -2.22 23.34
C ASP A 213 9.12 -1.94 24.82
N GLU A 214 10.35 -1.52 25.13
CA GLU A 214 10.80 -1.29 26.51
C GLU A 214 10.06 -0.11 27.15
N LEU A 215 9.73 0.93 26.39
CA LEU A 215 8.99 2.10 26.87
C LEU A 215 7.53 1.80 27.26
N GLN A 216 7.01 0.64 26.83
CA GLN A 216 5.69 0.14 27.22
C GLN A 216 5.74 -0.95 28.30
N SER A 217 6.89 -1.10 28.96
CA SER A 217 7.03 -1.94 30.15
C SER A 217 6.62 -1.17 31.41
N PRO A 218 6.24 -1.86 32.48
CA PRO A 218 5.98 -1.21 33.77
C PRO A 218 7.24 -0.55 34.32
N VAL A 219 7.08 0.59 35.00
CA VAL A 219 8.19 1.24 35.71
C VAL A 219 8.46 0.48 36.98
N SER A 220 9.61 -0.16 37.06
CA SER A 220 10.05 -1.03 38.17
C SER A 220 11.21 -0.39 38.94
N ALA A 221 11.91 0.57 38.36
CA ALA A 221 12.98 1.36 38.98
C ALA A 221 12.93 2.82 38.52
N LEU A 222 13.64 3.70 39.23
CA LEU A 222 13.68 5.14 38.93
C LEU A 222 14.69 5.52 37.85
N ASP A 223 15.61 4.61 37.55
CA ASP A 223 16.55 4.65 36.43
C ASP A 223 16.04 3.85 35.22
N ASP A 224 14.76 3.45 35.24
CA ASP A 224 14.14 2.84 34.07
C ASP A 224 13.98 3.89 32.96
N PRO A 225 14.12 3.50 31.68
CA PRO A 225 14.00 4.41 30.53
C PRO A 225 12.73 5.28 30.52
N GLN A 226 11.63 4.76 31.05
CA GLN A 226 10.35 5.44 31.16
C GLN A 226 10.38 6.56 32.20
N ALA A 227 11.09 6.36 33.32
CA ALA A 227 11.26 7.38 34.36
C ALA A 227 12.23 8.48 33.87
N ASP A 228 13.34 8.07 33.26
CA ASP A 228 14.30 8.98 32.62
C ASP A 228 13.64 9.86 31.56
N PHE A 229 12.76 9.28 30.74
CA PHE A 229 11.99 10.05 29.78
C PHE A 229 11.14 11.14 30.45
N LEU A 230 10.42 10.82 31.53
CA LEU A 230 9.57 11.80 32.21
C LEU A 230 10.38 12.96 32.79
N TYR A 231 11.59 12.69 33.31
CA TYR A 231 12.51 13.75 33.74
C TYR A 231 13.00 14.60 32.56
N ASN A 232 13.46 13.97 31.49
CA ASN A 232 13.87 14.67 30.27
C ASN A 232 12.73 15.51 29.67
N LEU A 233 11.48 15.03 29.81
CA LEU A 233 10.30 15.77 29.39
C LEU A 233 10.06 17.01 30.26
N LEU A 234 10.22 16.92 31.58
CA LEU A 234 10.09 18.10 32.46
C LEU A 234 11.10 19.18 32.09
N ASP A 235 12.37 18.79 31.94
CA ASP A 235 13.44 19.70 31.52
C ASP A 235 13.13 20.34 30.17
N TRP A 236 12.67 19.54 29.21
CA TRP A 236 12.27 20.05 27.90
C TRP A 236 11.06 21.00 27.97
N LEU A 237 10.06 20.75 28.82
CA LEU A 237 8.91 21.65 28.98
C LEU A 237 9.32 23.00 29.53
N ASP A 238 10.27 23.03 30.47
CA ASP A 238 10.84 24.25 31.02
C ASP A 238 11.65 25.02 29.98
N GLU A 239 12.49 24.33 29.20
CA GLU A 239 13.21 24.93 28.08
C GLU A 239 12.26 25.46 27.00
N TRP A 240 11.24 24.68 26.63
CA TRP A 240 10.27 25.03 25.59
C TRP A 240 9.48 26.28 25.96
N LYS A 241 9.04 26.38 27.22
CA LYS A 241 8.38 27.56 27.78
C LYS A 241 9.24 28.82 27.60
N ASN A 242 10.54 28.71 27.84
CA ASN A 242 11.48 29.82 27.74
C ASN A 242 11.76 30.19 26.27
N ARG A 243 12.05 29.19 25.42
CA ARG A 243 12.34 29.38 23.99
C ARG A 243 11.15 29.94 23.23
N THR A 244 9.94 29.52 23.59
CA THR A 244 8.74 30.00 22.89
C THR A 244 8.18 31.30 23.43
N ALA A 245 8.67 31.85 24.54
CA ALA A 245 8.14 33.08 25.13
C ALA A 245 8.00 34.25 24.13
N GLN A 246 8.87 34.30 23.13
CA GLN A 246 8.97 35.37 22.13
C GLN A 246 8.10 35.24 20.86
N TYR A 247 7.46 34.10 20.60
CA TYR A 247 6.63 33.92 19.39
C TYR A 247 5.14 34.30 19.64
N ASP A 248 4.31 34.47 18.63
CA ASP A 248 2.86 34.72 18.81
C ASP A 248 1.98 33.50 18.45
N SER A 249 2.58 32.48 17.84
CA SER A 249 1.93 31.24 17.43
C SER A 249 2.85 30.03 17.65
N GLY A 250 2.30 28.81 17.56
CA GLY A 250 3.09 27.57 17.72
C GLY A 250 3.43 27.20 19.17
N LYS A 251 2.67 27.72 20.15
CA LYS A 251 2.85 27.39 21.58
C LYS A 251 1.66 26.61 22.11
N LEU A 252 1.90 25.81 23.14
CA LEU A 252 0.82 25.38 24.02
C LEU A 252 0.21 26.59 24.73
N THR A 253 -1.09 26.54 24.98
CA THR A 253 -1.72 27.51 25.89
C THR A 253 -1.08 27.40 27.27
N LYS A 254 -1.16 28.48 28.06
CA LYS A 254 -0.59 28.50 29.41
C LYS A 254 -1.19 27.39 30.27
N GLU A 255 -2.48 27.15 30.11
CA GLU A 255 -3.25 26.15 30.81
C GLU A 255 -2.82 24.73 30.41
N THR A 256 -2.68 24.45 29.12
CA THR A 256 -2.24 23.14 28.63
C THR A 256 -0.81 22.83 29.03
N LEU A 257 0.10 23.79 28.92
CA LEU A 257 1.49 23.63 29.36
C LEU A 257 1.56 23.34 30.86
N ALA A 258 0.83 24.11 31.68
CA ALA A 258 0.81 23.92 33.13
C ALA A 258 0.20 22.56 33.52
N ALA A 259 -0.90 22.16 32.88
CA ALA A 259 -1.54 20.87 33.13
C ALA A 259 -0.60 19.71 32.75
N LEU A 260 0.09 19.80 31.62
CA LEU A 260 1.03 18.80 31.16
C LEU A 260 2.23 18.69 32.11
N HIS A 261 2.85 19.81 32.46
CA HIS A 261 3.97 19.83 33.40
C HIS A 261 3.56 19.23 34.77
N GLN A 262 2.40 19.64 35.29
CA GLN A 262 1.88 19.13 36.57
C GLN A 262 1.60 17.62 36.51
N THR A 263 1.06 17.13 35.38
CA THR A 263 0.77 15.71 35.19
C THR A 263 2.05 14.90 35.12
N THR A 264 3.02 15.32 34.31
CA THR A 264 4.33 14.65 34.19
C THR A 264 5.06 14.60 35.53
N HIS A 265 5.13 15.74 36.24
CA HIS A 265 5.72 15.79 37.57
C HIS A 265 4.99 14.89 38.56
N GLY A 266 3.65 14.88 38.52
CA GLY A 266 2.84 13.99 39.35
C GLY A 266 3.13 12.50 39.10
N LEU A 267 3.30 12.09 37.84
CA LEU A 267 3.63 10.70 37.49
C LEU A 267 4.99 10.27 38.05
N VAL A 268 6.00 11.13 37.95
CA VAL A 268 7.34 10.88 38.52
C VAL A 268 7.26 10.71 40.03
N GLU A 269 6.59 11.63 40.72
CA GLU A 269 6.49 11.59 42.18
C GLU A 269 5.66 10.40 42.67
N ILE A 270 4.60 10.02 41.93
CA ILE A 270 3.84 8.80 42.21
C ILE A 270 4.73 7.57 42.02
N ALA A 271 5.49 7.49 40.93
CA ALA A 271 6.40 6.37 40.70
C ALA A 271 7.41 6.24 41.83
N ARG A 272 8.07 7.34 42.20
CA ARG A 272 9.02 7.42 43.31
C ARG A 272 8.39 6.91 44.60
N TYR A 273 7.26 7.49 45.00
CA TYR A 273 6.58 7.09 46.23
C TYR A 273 6.15 5.61 46.23
N CYS A 274 5.60 5.11 45.12
CA CYS A 274 5.18 3.73 45.00
C CYS A 274 6.36 2.75 45.10
N LEU A 275 7.48 3.05 44.46
CA LEU A 275 8.65 2.16 44.43
C LEU A 275 9.46 2.24 45.74
N THR A 276 9.67 3.44 46.30
CA THR A 276 10.55 3.63 47.47
C THR A 276 9.80 3.49 48.81
N GLU A 277 8.63 4.12 48.95
CA GLU A 277 7.92 4.16 50.24
C GLU A 277 6.95 2.99 50.38
N LEU A 278 6.22 2.64 49.31
CA LEU A 278 5.25 1.55 49.32
C LEU A 278 5.85 0.18 48.96
N ASN A 279 7.13 0.14 48.54
CA ASN A 279 7.82 -1.07 48.08
C ASN A 279 7.03 -1.85 47.02
N MET A 280 6.35 -1.15 46.12
CA MET A 280 5.68 -1.78 44.98
C MET A 280 6.72 -2.30 43.99
N LEU A 281 6.47 -3.46 43.39
CA LEU A 281 7.37 -4.07 42.41
C LEU A 281 7.42 -3.29 41.09
N TYR A 282 6.33 -2.60 40.75
CA TYR A 282 6.23 -1.78 39.55
C TYR A 282 5.02 -0.84 39.63
N VAL A 283 5.00 0.14 38.73
CA VAL A 283 3.91 1.10 38.51
C VAL A 283 3.47 1.04 37.05
N LEU A 284 2.16 1.19 36.83
CA LEU A 284 1.55 1.26 35.50
C LEU A 284 0.91 2.63 35.33
N PHE A 285 1.50 3.51 34.51
CA PHE A 285 0.99 4.86 34.34
C PHE A 285 -0.40 4.89 33.68
N GLY A 286 -0.68 3.95 32.77
CA GLY A 286 -2.03 3.76 32.20
C GLY A 286 -3.14 3.44 33.21
N LYS A 287 -2.83 3.17 34.49
CA LYS A 287 -3.84 3.03 35.57
C LYS A 287 -4.24 4.36 36.23
N ILE A 288 -3.47 5.43 36.01
CA ILE A 288 -3.66 6.74 36.64
C ILE A 288 -4.66 7.62 35.84
N GLN A 289 -5.03 7.20 34.63
CA GLN A 289 -5.96 7.88 33.72
C GLN A 289 -7.44 7.71 34.08
N THR A 290 -8.27 8.67 33.66
CA THR A 290 -9.72 8.71 33.91
C THR A 290 -10.55 7.76 33.03
N ASP A 291 -9.95 7.07 32.07
CA ASP A 291 -10.63 6.15 31.14
C ASP A 291 -11.61 5.18 31.82
N SER A 292 -11.27 4.66 33.01
CA SER A 292 -12.15 3.74 33.73
C SER A 292 -13.39 4.42 34.32
N LEU A 293 -13.31 5.72 34.61
CA LEU A 293 -14.47 6.52 34.98
C LEU A 293 -15.29 6.87 33.74
N GLU A 294 -14.64 7.27 32.65
CA GLU A 294 -15.32 7.58 31.38
C GLU A 294 -16.08 6.38 30.81
N ASP A 295 -15.49 5.18 30.81
CA ASP A 295 -16.15 3.93 30.40
C ASP A 295 -17.37 3.58 31.27
N ARG A 296 -17.33 3.99 32.54
CA ARG A 296 -18.44 3.77 33.48
C ARG A 296 -19.58 4.77 33.27
N PHE A 297 -19.28 6.02 32.92
CA PHE A 297 -20.27 7.09 32.73
C PHE A 297 -20.69 7.30 31.27
N GLY A 298 -20.01 6.67 30.32
CA GLY A 298 -20.34 6.68 28.89
C GLY A 298 -21.29 5.57 28.43
N LYS A 299 -21.90 4.84 29.36
CA LYS A 299 -22.99 3.88 29.13
C LYS A 299 -24.34 4.55 29.34
#